data_AF-A0A563EHH5-F1
#
_entry.id   AF-A0A563EHH5-F1
#
_cell.length_a   1.000
_cell.length_b   1.000
_cell.length_c   1.000
_cell.angle_alpha   90.00
_cell.angle_beta   90.00
_cell.angle_gamma   90.00
#
_symmetry.space_group_name_H-M   'P 1'
#
loop_
_entity.id
_entity.type
_entity.pdbx_description
1 polymer ?
#
loop_
_entity_poly.entity_id
_entity_poly.type
_entity_poly.pdbx_seq_one_letter_code
_entity_poly.pdbx_strand_id
1 'polypeptide(L)' 'MVPRLPFTPRVKEVLERGLRESVSRKHSCVGTENLLLGLLAGGEGTANRVLATLSVTGLRQALLERMAS' A
#
# COMPACT_ATOMS: atom_id res chain seq x y z
N MET A 1 3.55 0.17 28.54
CA MET A 1 3.90 -0.68 27.37
C MET A 1 2.65 -0.83 26.52
N VAL A 2 2.63 -0.29 25.31
CA VAL A 2 1.45 -0.37 24.42
C VAL A 2 1.38 -1.80 23.87
N PRO A 3 0.26 -2.54 24.00
CA PRO A 3 0.18 -3.90 23.49
C PRO A 3 0.34 -3.91 21.96
N ARG A 4 1.27 -4.74 21.46
CA ARG A 4 1.41 -4.98 20.02
C ARG A 4 0.27 -5.88 19.58
N LEU A 5 -0.72 -5.30 18.89
CA LEU A 5 -1.79 -6.06 18.28
C LEU A 5 -1.24 -6.87 17.10
N PRO A 6 -1.57 -8.17 17.00
CA PRO A 6 -1.20 -8.96 15.84
C PRO A 6 -1.88 -8.39 14.59
N PHE A 7 -1.14 -8.30 13.48
CA PHE A 7 -1.71 -7.95 12.19
C PHE A 7 -2.71 -9.02 11.75
N THR A 8 -3.84 -8.56 11.21
CA THR A 8 -4.78 -9.46 10.53
C THR A 8 -4.11 -10.09 9.31
N PRO A 9 -4.56 -11.27 8.86
CA PRO A 9 -4.03 -11.91 7.65
C PRO A 9 -3.99 -10.96 6.44
N ARG A 10 -5.02 -10.10 6.32
CA ARG A 10 -5.09 -9.09 5.26
C ARG A 10 -4.00 -8.03 5.36
N VAL A 11 -3.70 -7.56 6.57
CA VAL A 11 -2.62 -6.57 6.77
C VAL A 11 -1.26 -7.20 6.43
N LYS A 12 -1.03 -8.47 6.79
CA LYS A 12 0.19 -9.17 6.39
C LYS A 12 0.33 -9.24 4.87
N GLU A 13 -0.73 -9.60 4.15
CA GLU A 13 -0.73 -9.66 2.68
C GLU A 13 -0.41 -8.29 2.05
N VAL A 14 -1.01 -7.21 2.56
CA VAL A 14 -0.75 -5.83 2.12
C VAL A 14 0.73 -5.45 2.31
N LEU A 15 1.30 -5.76 3.49
CA LEU A 15 2.69 -5.48 3.81
C LEU A 15 3.65 -6.26 2.90
N GLU A 16 3.38 -7.55 2.67
CA GLU A 16 4.18 -8.39 1.77
C GLU A 16 4.12 -7.89 0.32
N ARG A 17 2.95 -7.46 -0.15
CA ARG A 17 2.79 -6.87 -1.49
C ARG A 17 3.57 -5.56 -1.62
N GLY A 18 3.45 -4.67 -0.64
CA GLY A 18 4.22 -3.41 -0.63
C GLY A 18 5.73 -3.65 -0.58
N LEU A 19 6.18 -4.66 0.19
CA LEU A 19 7.58 -5.06 0.24
C LEU A 19 8.06 -5.59 -1.12
N ARG A 20 7.28 -6.45 -1.78
CA ARG A 20 7.60 -6.96 -3.13
C ARG A 20 7.75 -5.84 -4.16
N GLU A 21 6.86 -4.85 -4.13
CA GLU A 21 6.95 -3.65 -5.00
C GLU A 21 8.24 -2.86 -4.75
N SER A 22 8.60 -2.64 -3.47
CA SER A 22 9.85 -1.95 -3.11
C SER A 22 11.10 -2.70 -3.59
N VAL A 23 11.11 -4.03 -3.39
CA VAL A 23 12.23 -4.91 -3.78
C VAL A 23 12.37 -4.96 -5.30
N SER A 24 11.25 -5.06 -6.03
CA SER A 24 11.24 -5.07 -7.50
C SER A 24 11.84 -3.78 -8.10
N ARG A 25 11.79 -2.67 -7.36
CA ARG A 25 12.26 -1.35 -7.81
C ARG A 25 13.67 -0.99 -7.34
N LYS A 26 14.39 -1.88 -6.65
CA LYS A 26 15.74 -1.66 -6.08
C LYS A 26 15.85 -0.44 -5.15
N HIS A 27 14.73 0.10 -4.67
CA HIS A 27 14.75 1.17 -3.67
C HIS A 27 14.98 0.54 -2.29
N SER A 28 16.10 0.91 -1.66
CA SER A 28 16.62 0.34 -0.42
C SER A 28 15.74 0.58 0.82
N CYS A 29 14.64 1.34 0.69
CA CYS A 29 13.77 1.72 1.80
C CYS A 29 12.29 1.54 1.43
N VAL A 30 11.55 0.83 2.30
CA VAL A 30 10.08 0.75 2.25
C VAL A 30 9.53 2.12 2.68
N GLY A 31 9.20 2.97 1.70
CA GLY A 31 8.50 4.23 1.92
C GLY A 31 6.99 4.07 2.09
N THR A 32 6.32 5.15 2.47
CA THR A 32 4.86 5.22 2.61
C THR A 32 4.15 4.89 1.30
N GLU A 33 4.77 5.21 0.16
CA GLU A 33 4.28 4.92 -1.19
C GLU A 33 4.15 3.42 -1.45
N ASN A 34 5.12 2.61 -1.03
CA ASN A 34 5.10 1.15 -1.20
C ASN A 34 4.00 0.51 -0.35
N LEU A 35 3.77 1.02 0.86
CA LEU A 35 2.68 0.60 1.72
C LEU A 35 1.32 0.94 1.10
N LEU A 36 1.17 2.16 0.56
CA LEU A 36 -0.05 2.58 -0.10
C LEU A 36 -0.32 1.75 -1.37
N LEU A 37 0.71 1.43 -2.15
CA LEU A 37 0.60 0.53 -3.30
C LEU A 37 0.17 -0.88 -2.89
N GLY A 38 0.74 -1.43 -1.82
CA GLY A 38 0.34 -2.73 -1.26
C GLY A 38 -1.13 -2.72 -0.78
N LEU A 39 -1.57 -1.61 -0.20
CA LEU A 39 -2.95 -1.43 0.28
C LEU A 39 -3.94 -1.37 -0.88
N LEU A 40 -3.59 -0.67 -1.96
CA LEU A 40 -4.40 -0.54 -3.17
C LEU A 40 -4.44 -1.82 -4.01
N ALA A 41 -3.32 -2.57 -4.06
CA ALA A 41 -3.18 -3.79 -4.87
C ALA A 41 -4.12 -4.92 -4.44
N GLY A 42 -4.66 -4.86 -3.23
CA GLY A 42 -5.61 -5.82 -2.73
C GLY A 42 -6.97 -5.80 -3.44
N GLY A 43 -7.31 -4.74 -4.20
CA GLY A 43 -8.56 -4.59 -4.95
C GLY A 43 -9.84 -4.45 -4.11
N GLU A 44 -9.87 -5.10 -2.95
CA GLU A 44 -10.99 -5.22 -2.05
C GLU A 44 -10.61 -4.80 -0.62
N GLY A 45 -11.51 -4.14 0.10
CA GLY A 45 -11.32 -3.78 1.51
C GLY A 45 -11.68 -2.34 1.85
N THR A 46 -11.64 -2.03 3.13
CA THR A 46 -12.09 -0.74 3.69
C THR A 46 -11.37 0.44 3.05
N ALA A 47 -10.06 0.34 2.78
CA ALA A 47 -9.30 1.42 2.13
C ALA A 47 -9.84 1.75 0.74
N ASN A 48 -10.09 0.75 -0.11
CA ASN A 48 -10.65 0.97 -1.44
C ASN A 48 -12.08 1.52 -1.38
N ARG A 49 -12.89 1.10 -0.41
CA ARG A 49 -14.22 1.68 -0.19
C ARG A 49 -14.17 3.14 0.21
N VAL A 50 -13.27 3.51 1.13
CA VAL A 50 -13.08 4.91 1.55
C VAL A 50 -12.61 5.75 0.36
N LEU A 51 -11.62 5.29 -0.40
CA LEU A 51 -11.14 6.00 -1.58
C LEU A 51 -12.23 6.17 -2.65
N ALA A 52 -13.04 5.14 -2.88
CA ALA A 52 -14.19 5.23 -3.78
C ALA A 52 -15.26 6.21 -3.26
N THR A 53 -15.51 6.23 -1.95
CA THR A 53 -16.46 7.18 -1.31
C THR A 53 -15.98 8.62 -1.44
N LEU A 54 -14.66 8.83 -1.40
CA LEU A 54 -14.03 10.13 -1.62
C LEU A 54 -13.84 10.47 -3.10
N SER A 55 -14.34 9.64 -4.03
CA SER A 55 -14.16 9.79 -5.48
C SER A 55 -12.69 9.93 -5.90
N VAL A 56 -11.77 9.34 -5.15
CA VAL A 56 -10.33 9.35 -5.45
C VAL A 56 -10.03 8.23 -6.45
N THR A 57 -9.80 8.61 -7.70
CA THR A 57 -9.41 7.69 -8.79
C THR A 57 -7.97 7.92 -9.22
N GLY A 58 -7.29 6.90 -9.74
CA GLY A 58 -5.95 7.05 -10.32
C GLY A 58 -4.79 7.17 -9.33
N LEU A 59 -5.04 7.09 -8.01
CA LEU A 59 -4.02 7.21 -6.97
C LEU A 59 -2.83 6.26 -7.17
N ARG A 60 -3.09 5.04 -7.65
CA ARG A 60 -2.03 4.08 -8.00
C ARG A 60 -1.08 4.65 -9.06
N GLN A 61 -1.60 5.26 -10.13
CA GLN A 61 -0.76 5.83 -11.19
C GLN A 61 0.01 7.05 -10.69
N ALA A 62 -0.63 7.93 -9.92
CA ALA A 62 0.02 9.10 -9.33
C ALA A 62 1.20 8.72 -8.41
N LEU A 63 1.07 7.63 -7.63
CA LEU A 63 2.18 7.10 -6.82
C LEU A 63 3.30 6.53 -7.69
N LEU A 64 2.95 5.80 -8.76
CA LEU A 64 3.95 5.24 -9.67
C LEU A 64 4.74 6.33 -10.38
N GLU A 65 4.09 7.41 -10.81
CA GLU A 65 4.71 8.60 -11.40
C GLU A 65 5.62 9.32 -10.40
N ARG A 66 5.13 9.56 -9.18
CA ARG A 66 5.91 10.22 -8.12
C ARG A 66 7.17 9.45 -7.74
N MET A 67 7.15 8.13 -7.84
CA MET A 67 8.32 7.27 -7.60
C MET A 67 9.26 7.14 -8.80
N ALA A 68 8.83 7.56 -10.00
CA ALA A 68 9.63 7.54 -11.21
C ALA A 68 10.39 8.86 -11.47
N SER A 69 10.08 9.91 -10.70
CA SER A 69 10.83 11.17 -10.60
C SER A 69 11.91 11.11 -9.52
#